data_AF-B9XNM3-F1
#
_entry.id   AF-B9XNM3-F1
#
_cell.length_a   1.000
_cell.length_b   1.000
_cell.length_c   1.000
_cell.angle_alpha   90.00
_cell.angle_beta   90.00
_cell.angle_gamma   90.00
#
_symmetry.space_group_name_H-M   'P 1'
#
loop_
_entity.id
_entity.type
_entity.pdbx_description
1 polymer ?
#
loop_
_entity_poly.entity_id
_entity_poly.type
_entity_poly.pdbx_seq_one_letter_code
_entity_poly.pdbx_strand_id
1 'polypeptide(L)'
;MKLDEVQKAAQEQFARQSHRYGQGHILEQVEDVRSALESVNLPVKAKVLDVATGGGHTGLLLASLGHEVMLADIAQPMLDRAARTALERGFSVSTKQHAAEQLPYPEEEFDLVTCRVAAHHFSSPENFIRETARVLKPKGYLLLIDGSVQDNAQEAEQWLHQVEKLRDPSHHRFLTPSAWSKLCEANGLIVKKITMTPFKQPDLNWYFETAATAPANRAKVLELIANAPESARTLFGLAEEDGRIVWWWQRLSLVAQKN
;
A
#
# COMPACT_ATOMS: atom_id res chain seq x y z
N MET A 1 -20.96 0.60 8.84
CA MET A 1 -20.26 -0.26 7.86
C MET A 1 -20.24 -1.69 8.40
N LYS A 2 -20.52 -2.70 7.56
CA LYS A 2 -20.41 -4.12 7.95
C LYS A 2 -19.10 -4.65 7.36
N LEU A 3 -18.14 -4.95 8.23
CA LEU A 3 -16.84 -5.49 7.83
C LEU A 3 -16.85 -7.02 7.78
N ASP A 4 -16.14 -7.59 6.83
CA ASP A 4 -15.79 -9.02 6.83
C ASP A 4 -14.70 -9.34 7.88
N GLU A 5 -14.37 -10.63 8.05
CA GLU A 5 -13.41 -11.06 9.08
C GLU A 5 -11.97 -10.59 8.80
N VAL A 6 -11.55 -10.54 7.54
CA VAL A 6 -10.22 -10.07 7.13
C VAL A 6 -10.11 -8.57 7.41
N GLN A 7 -11.13 -7.81 7.04
CA GLN A 7 -11.23 -6.39 7.29
C GLN A 7 -11.26 -6.05 8.79
N LYS A 8 -11.98 -6.83 9.61
CA LYS A 8 -11.95 -6.66 11.09
C LYS A 8 -10.55 -6.90 11.65
N ALA A 9 -9.88 -7.97 11.22
CA ALA A 9 -8.52 -8.28 11.67
C ALA A 9 -7.54 -7.16 11.29
N ALA A 10 -7.62 -6.66 10.05
CA ALA A 10 -6.84 -5.50 9.60
C ALA A 10 -7.14 -4.25 10.44
N GLN A 11 -8.42 -3.92 10.66
CA GLN A 11 -8.83 -2.78 11.49
C GLN A 11 -8.24 -2.84 12.90
N GLU A 12 -8.35 -3.98 13.58
CA GLU A 12 -7.81 -4.17 14.93
C GLU A 12 -6.29 -4.06 14.95
N GLN A 13 -5.62 -4.64 13.95
CA GLN A 13 -4.17 -4.59 13.83
C GLN A 13 -3.66 -3.16 13.66
N PHE A 14 -4.22 -2.40 12.72
CA PHE A 14 -3.79 -1.04 12.45
C PHE A 14 -4.18 -0.08 13.59
N ALA A 15 -5.34 -0.27 14.22
CA ALA A 15 -5.72 0.49 15.41
C ALA A 15 -4.67 0.33 16.52
N ARG A 16 -4.21 -0.90 16.79
CA ARG A 16 -3.19 -1.21 17.80
C ARG A 16 -1.83 -0.58 17.49
N GLN A 17 -1.46 -0.55 16.21
CA GLN A 17 -0.15 -0.09 15.77
C GLN A 17 -0.08 1.41 15.46
N SER A 18 -1.21 2.13 15.42
CA SER A 18 -1.32 3.55 15.07
C SER A 18 -0.28 4.48 15.73
N HIS A 19 0.11 4.21 16.99
CA HIS A 19 1.11 5.00 17.71
C HIS A 19 2.53 4.92 17.10
N ARG A 20 2.84 3.86 16.34
CA ARG A 20 4.14 3.64 15.67
C ARG A 20 4.26 4.42 14.35
N TYR A 21 3.15 4.66 13.66
CA TYR A 21 3.14 5.29 12.33
C TYR A 21 3.32 6.81 12.43
N GLY A 22 4.42 7.40 11.96
CA GLY A 22 4.62 8.86 11.98
C GLY A 22 5.42 9.38 13.19
N GLN A 23 6.22 8.53 13.84
CA GLN A 23 7.30 8.96 14.74
C GLN A 23 8.61 9.29 13.99
N GLY A 24 8.65 9.08 12.67
CA GLY A 24 9.73 9.55 11.79
C GLY A 24 9.30 10.76 10.97
N HIS A 25 10.25 11.54 10.45
CA HIS A 25 10.01 12.73 9.63
C HIS A 25 8.99 12.44 8.52
N ILE A 26 7.77 12.99 8.69
CA ILE A 26 6.55 12.66 7.93
C ILE A 26 6.60 13.17 6.47
N LEU A 27 7.78 13.21 5.84
CA LEU A 27 8.02 13.55 4.42
C LEU A 27 9.12 12.68 3.76
N GLU A 28 9.86 11.84 4.49
CA GLU A 28 11.16 11.36 3.97
C GLU A 28 11.07 10.22 2.95
N GLN A 29 9.93 9.55 2.78
CA GLN A 29 9.79 8.45 1.81
C GLN A 29 8.51 8.57 1.00
N VAL A 30 8.42 9.62 0.18
CA VAL A 30 7.34 9.80 -0.81
C VAL A 30 7.89 9.91 -2.23
N GLU A 31 9.15 9.54 -2.44
CA GLU A 31 9.79 9.64 -3.75
C GLU A 31 9.16 8.71 -4.79
N ASP A 32 8.69 7.55 -4.35
CA ASP A 32 7.90 6.64 -5.17
C ASP A 32 6.59 7.29 -5.65
N VAL A 33 5.90 8.03 -4.76
CA VAL A 33 4.70 8.81 -5.11
C VAL A 33 5.06 9.94 -6.08
N ARG A 34 6.12 10.70 -5.83
CA ARG A 34 6.56 11.80 -6.72
C ARG A 34 6.89 11.29 -8.12
N SER A 35 7.70 10.25 -8.24
CA SER A 35 8.06 9.60 -9.50
C SER A 35 6.83 9.05 -10.24
N ALA A 36 5.86 8.48 -9.53
CA ALA A 36 4.63 8.00 -10.15
C ALA A 36 3.77 9.17 -10.71
N LEU A 37 3.70 10.29 -9.99
CA LEU A 37 2.94 11.48 -10.38
C LEU A 37 3.50 12.20 -11.62
N GLU A 38 4.77 12.01 -11.99
CA GLU A 38 5.36 12.58 -13.22
C GLU A 38 4.58 12.20 -14.49
N SER A 39 3.90 11.05 -14.48
CA SER A 39 3.09 10.56 -15.60
C SER A 39 1.59 10.90 -15.48
N VAL A 40 1.20 11.68 -14.47
CA VAL A 40 -0.19 11.99 -14.13
C VAL A 40 -0.46 13.47 -14.35
N ASN A 41 -1.42 13.80 -15.22
CA ASN A 41 -1.83 15.18 -15.47
C ASN A 41 -3.10 15.50 -14.68
N LEU A 42 -2.95 16.18 -13.54
CA LEU A 42 -4.06 16.58 -12.68
C LEU A 42 -4.50 18.02 -12.94
N PRO A 43 -5.80 18.33 -12.78
CA PRO A 43 -6.24 19.71 -12.76
C PRO A 43 -5.67 20.46 -11.55
N VAL A 44 -5.61 21.79 -11.66
CA VAL A 44 -5.32 22.67 -10.51
C VAL A 44 -6.35 22.38 -9.42
N LYS A 45 -5.88 22.13 -8.19
CA LYS A 45 -6.73 21.74 -7.05
C LYS A 45 -7.58 20.48 -7.30
N ALA A 46 -7.01 19.46 -7.92
CA ALA A 46 -7.64 18.15 -8.08
C ALA A 46 -8.24 17.60 -6.76
N LYS A 47 -9.37 16.88 -6.89
CA LYS A 47 -9.97 16.09 -5.81
C LYS A 47 -9.30 14.74 -5.72
N VAL A 48 -8.73 14.45 -4.57
CA VAL A 48 -7.91 13.26 -4.31
C VAL A 48 -8.54 12.43 -3.20
N LEU A 49 -8.65 11.12 -3.43
CA LEU A 49 -8.95 10.14 -2.39
C LEU A 49 -7.70 9.31 -2.10
N ASP A 50 -7.17 9.38 -0.88
CA ASP A 50 -6.09 8.52 -0.41
C ASP A 50 -6.67 7.37 0.43
N VAL A 51 -6.79 6.19 -0.19
CA VAL A 51 -7.39 4.99 0.40
C VAL A 51 -6.34 4.24 1.22
N ALA A 52 -6.74 3.81 2.42
CA ALA A 52 -5.85 3.19 3.41
C ALA A 52 -4.63 4.09 3.70
N THR A 53 -4.93 5.36 4.00
CA THR A 53 -3.95 6.44 4.16
C THR A 53 -2.93 6.19 5.28
N GLY A 54 -3.27 5.34 6.27
CA GLY A 54 -2.44 5.07 7.43
C GLY A 54 -2.04 6.37 8.14
N GLY A 55 -0.73 6.60 8.27
CA GLY A 55 -0.19 7.83 8.85
C GLY A 55 -0.36 9.10 8.01
N GLY A 56 -0.95 9.03 6.82
CA GLY A 56 -1.26 10.18 5.97
C GLY A 56 -0.16 10.59 4.98
N HIS A 57 0.92 9.82 4.82
CA HIS A 57 2.09 10.28 4.04
C HIS A 57 1.75 10.69 2.59
N THR A 58 0.99 9.87 1.87
CA THR A 58 0.61 10.12 0.48
C THR A 58 -0.38 11.28 0.39
N GLY A 59 -1.48 11.22 1.14
CA GLY A 59 -2.49 12.27 1.16
C GLY A 59 -1.96 13.63 1.61
N LEU A 60 -1.08 13.69 2.63
CA LEU A 60 -0.49 14.95 3.09
C LEU A 60 0.52 15.53 2.09
N LEU A 61 1.26 14.69 1.35
CA LEU A 61 2.04 15.16 0.21
C LEU A 61 1.11 15.83 -0.81
N LEU A 62 0.02 15.19 -1.20
CA LEU A 62 -0.93 15.72 -2.18
C LEU A 62 -1.60 17.01 -1.70
N ALA A 63 -1.92 17.11 -0.40
CA ALA A 63 -2.43 18.33 0.21
C ALA A 63 -1.40 19.47 0.16
N SER A 64 -0.11 19.17 0.39
CA SER A 64 0.97 20.15 0.28
C SER A 64 1.18 20.70 -1.14
N LEU A 65 0.72 19.96 -2.16
CA LEU A 65 0.69 20.41 -3.55
C LEU A 65 -0.57 21.23 -3.91
N GLY A 66 -1.45 21.47 -2.93
CA GLY A 66 -2.65 22.30 -3.08
C GLY A 66 -3.90 21.55 -3.55
N HIS A 67 -3.91 20.21 -3.48
CA HIS A 67 -5.08 19.40 -3.83
C HIS A 67 -6.12 19.33 -2.71
N GLU A 68 -7.38 19.03 -3.07
CA GLU A 68 -8.46 18.75 -2.12
C GLU A 68 -8.42 17.27 -1.73
N VAL A 69 -7.92 16.97 -0.53
CA VAL A 69 -7.63 15.58 -0.13
C VAL A 69 -8.66 15.04 0.86
N MET A 70 -9.25 13.90 0.50
CA MET A 70 -9.99 13.01 1.38
C MET A 70 -9.07 11.86 1.81
N LEU A 71 -8.79 11.77 3.10
CA LEU A 71 -8.05 10.67 3.71
C LEU A 71 -9.02 9.59 4.18
N ALA A 72 -8.81 8.35 3.75
CA ALA A 72 -9.65 7.23 4.11
C ALA A 72 -8.82 6.10 4.74
N ASP A 73 -9.35 5.51 5.81
CA ASP A 73 -8.76 4.36 6.47
C ASP A 73 -9.85 3.53 7.15
N ILE A 74 -9.59 2.24 7.32
CA ILE A 74 -10.48 1.36 8.05
C ILE A 74 -10.35 1.56 9.56
N ALA A 75 -9.20 2.05 10.04
CA ALA A 75 -8.91 2.29 11.45
C ALA A 75 -9.01 3.78 11.81
N GLN A 76 -10.01 4.15 12.62
CA GLN A 76 -10.19 5.54 13.09
C GLN A 76 -8.93 6.15 13.74
N PRO A 77 -8.15 5.42 14.57
CA PRO A 77 -6.91 5.98 15.14
C PRO A 77 -5.87 6.43 14.10
N MET A 78 -5.85 5.84 12.90
CA MET A 78 -4.99 6.29 11.80
C MET A 78 -5.45 7.64 11.25
N LEU A 79 -6.76 7.78 11.04
CA LEU A 79 -7.36 9.03 10.57
C LEU A 79 -7.14 10.17 11.56
N ASP A 80 -7.36 9.92 12.85
CA ASP A 80 -7.16 10.92 13.91
C ASP A 80 -5.70 11.43 13.91
N ARG A 81 -4.75 10.52 13.65
CA ARG A 81 -3.33 10.85 13.56
C ARG A 81 -3.00 11.64 12.29
N ALA A 82 -3.49 11.20 11.14
CA ALA A 82 -3.25 11.86 9.87
C ALA A 82 -3.84 13.28 9.90
N ALA A 83 -5.04 13.45 10.47
CA ALA A 83 -5.68 14.75 10.68
C ALA A 83 -4.88 15.66 11.62
N ARG A 84 -4.38 15.13 12.74
CA ARG A 84 -3.50 15.89 13.65
C ARG A 84 -2.23 16.36 12.94
N THR A 85 -1.59 15.47 12.19
CA THR A 85 -0.39 15.80 11.41
C THR A 85 -0.68 16.86 10.34
N ALA A 86 -1.84 16.78 9.69
CA ALA A 86 -2.28 17.81 8.73
C ALA A 86 -2.39 19.17 9.42
N LEU A 87 -3.06 19.21 10.57
CA LEU A 87 -3.26 20.43 11.36
C LEU A 87 -1.92 21.05 11.80
N GLU A 88 -1.01 20.24 12.34
CA GLU A 88 0.34 20.67 12.75
C GLU A 88 1.14 21.28 11.61
N ARG A 89 0.86 20.87 10.36
CA ARG A 89 1.53 21.35 9.14
C ARG A 89 0.76 22.45 8.41
N GLY A 90 -0.41 22.86 8.91
CA GLY A 90 -1.25 23.86 8.27
C GLY A 90 -1.92 23.36 6.98
N PHE A 91 -2.08 22.06 6.80
CA PHE A 91 -2.80 21.47 5.66
C PHE A 91 -4.27 21.24 6.01
N SER A 92 -5.16 21.55 5.06
CA SER A 92 -6.59 21.25 5.17
C SER A 92 -6.90 19.93 4.48
N VAL A 93 -7.34 18.93 5.24
CA VAL A 93 -7.74 17.61 4.73
C VAL A 93 -9.08 17.19 5.33
N SER A 94 -9.83 16.39 4.60
CA SER A 94 -11.00 15.69 5.13
C SER A 94 -10.63 14.26 5.51
N THR A 95 -11.35 13.66 6.45
CA THR A 95 -11.17 12.24 6.82
C THR A 95 -12.48 11.49 6.78
N LYS A 96 -12.46 10.21 6.39
CA LYS A 96 -13.64 9.34 6.44
C LYS A 96 -13.26 7.89 6.70
N GLN A 97 -13.87 7.28 7.71
CA GLN A 97 -13.64 5.87 8.02
C GLN A 97 -14.46 4.97 7.10
N HIS A 98 -13.80 4.12 6.32
CA HIS A 98 -14.41 3.04 5.56
C HIS A 98 -13.37 2.03 5.08
N ALA A 99 -13.83 0.86 4.64
CA ALA A 99 -13.00 -0.14 3.97
C ALA A 99 -12.70 0.28 2.52
N ALA A 100 -11.59 -0.20 1.96
CA ALA A 100 -11.19 0.11 0.60
C ALA A 100 -12.13 -0.51 -0.45
N GLU A 101 -12.77 -1.62 -0.10
CA GLU A 101 -13.63 -2.42 -0.96
C GLU A 101 -15.08 -1.92 -1.02
N GLN A 102 -15.41 -0.89 -0.24
CA GLN A 102 -16.74 -0.26 -0.22
C GLN A 102 -16.60 1.26 0.00
N LEU A 103 -16.55 2.02 -1.09
CA LEU A 103 -16.27 3.45 -1.07
C LEU A 103 -17.59 4.25 -0.94
N PRO A 104 -17.83 4.98 0.16
CA PRO A 104 -19.09 5.67 0.43
C PRO A 104 -19.17 7.04 -0.27
N TYR A 105 -18.90 7.04 -1.57
CA TYR A 105 -18.81 8.21 -2.44
C TYR A 105 -19.64 7.98 -3.71
N PRO A 106 -20.27 9.02 -4.29
CA PRO A 106 -20.87 8.94 -5.62
C PRO A 106 -19.88 8.51 -6.71
N GLU A 107 -20.42 8.16 -7.86
CA GLU A 107 -19.62 7.91 -9.06
C GLU A 107 -18.95 9.22 -9.52
N GLU A 108 -17.79 9.11 -10.17
CA GLU A 108 -17.12 10.23 -10.84
C GLU A 108 -16.83 11.45 -9.94
N GLU A 109 -16.42 11.22 -8.68
CA GLU A 109 -16.13 12.27 -7.72
C GLU A 109 -14.66 12.71 -7.71
N PHE A 110 -13.72 11.79 -7.93
CA PHE A 110 -12.28 12.03 -7.72
C PHE A 110 -11.50 12.12 -9.04
N ASP A 111 -10.54 13.03 -9.09
CA ASP A 111 -9.57 13.16 -10.18
C ASP A 111 -8.40 12.17 -10.01
N LEU A 112 -8.08 11.81 -8.76
CA LEU A 112 -7.04 10.85 -8.39
C LEU A 112 -7.49 9.99 -7.20
N VAL A 113 -7.30 8.69 -7.31
CA VAL A 113 -7.34 7.75 -6.19
C VAL A 113 -5.94 7.21 -5.96
N THR A 114 -5.43 7.32 -4.73
CA THR A 114 -4.15 6.73 -4.33
C THR A 114 -4.36 5.59 -3.34
N CYS A 115 -3.52 4.56 -3.44
CA CYS A 115 -3.42 3.48 -2.46
C CYS A 115 -1.95 3.05 -2.39
N ARG A 116 -1.34 3.12 -1.21
CA ARG A 116 0.10 2.91 -1.06
C ARG A 116 0.43 2.01 0.13
N VAL A 117 1.12 0.89 -0.15
CA VAL A 117 1.59 -0.12 0.82
C VAL A 117 0.44 -0.61 1.70
N ALA A 118 -0.69 -0.94 1.06
CA ALA A 118 -1.92 -1.30 1.76
C ALA A 118 -2.76 -2.37 1.05
N ALA A 119 -2.75 -2.42 -0.28
CA ALA A 119 -3.66 -3.28 -1.04
C ALA A 119 -3.46 -4.77 -0.77
N HIS A 120 -2.26 -5.18 -0.38
CA HIS A 120 -1.97 -6.53 0.06
C HIS A 120 -2.68 -6.97 1.35
N HIS A 121 -3.36 -6.07 2.07
CA HIS A 121 -4.24 -6.39 3.21
C HIS A 121 -5.71 -6.51 2.82
N PHE A 122 -6.08 -6.14 1.59
CA PHE A 122 -7.48 -6.09 1.17
C PHE A 122 -8.05 -7.49 1.02
N SER A 123 -9.28 -7.67 1.50
CA SER A 123 -10.01 -8.94 1.40
C SER A 123 -10.47 -9.21 -0.03
N SER A 124 -10.71 -8.15 -0.80
CA SER A 124 -11.06 -8.22 -2.22
C SER A 124 -10.42 -7.08 -3.01
N PRO A 125 -9.22 -7.32 -3.57
CA PRO A 125 -8.59 -6.40 -4.53
C PRO A 125 -9.49 -6.09 -5.73
N GLU A 126 -10.31 -7.06 -6.16
CA GLU A 126 -11.30 -6.87 -7.23
C GLU A 126 -12.35 -5.82 -6.87
N ASN A 127 -12.97 -5.92 -5.68
CA ASN A 127 -13.95 -4.94 -5.22
C ASN A 127 -13.30 -3.55 -5.05
N PHE A 128 -12.07 -3.48 -4.54
CA PHE A 128 -11.31 -2.23 -4.44
C PHE A 128 -11.11 -1.56 -5.81
N ILE A 129 -10.67 -2.31 -6.83
CA ILE A 129 -10.48 -1.77 -8.18
C ILE A 129 -11.82 -1.37 -8.81
N ARG A 130 -12.88 -2.16 -8.63
CA ARG A 130 -14.23 -1.81 -9.10
C ARG A 130 -14.74 -0.51 -8.50
N GLU A 131 -14.66 -0.37 -7.18
CA GLU A 131 -15.08 0.85 -6.50
C GLU A 131 -14.21 2.05 -6.88
N THR A 132 -12.89 1.85 -7.03
CA THR A 132 -11.96 2.87 -7.51
C THR A 132 -12.36 3.37 -8.89
N ALA A 133 -12.62 2.46 -9.83
CA ALA A 133 -13.06 2.82 -11.18
C ALA A 133 -14.41 3.56 -11.15
N ARG A 134 -15.32 3.17 -10.25
CA ARG A 134 -16.62 3.84 -10.09
C ARG A 134 -16.47 5.29 -9.62
N VAL A 135 -15.69 5.53 -8.57
CA VAL A 135 -15.55 6.87 -7.96
C VAL A 135 -14.62 7.81 -8.73
N LEU A 136 -13.77 7.28 -9.63
CA LEU A 136 -12.94 8.09 -10.50
C LEU A 136 -13.78 8.80 -11.57
N LYS A 137 -13.49 10.08 -11.81
CA LYS A 137 -14.00 10.82 -12.97
C LYS A 137 -13.47 10.24 -14.28
N PRO A 138 -14.14 10.47 -15.42
CA PRO A 138 -13.55 10.23 -16.73
C PRO A 138 -12.17 10.91 -16.82
N LYS A 139 -11.17 10.19 -17.34
CA LYS A 139 -9.76 10.60 -17.38
C LYS A 139 -9.06 10.74 -16.02
N GLY A 140 -9.73 10.42 -14.91
CA GLY A 140 -9.14 10.36 -13.58
C GLY A 140 -8.16 9.19 -13.44
N TYR A 141 -7.26 9.26 -12.46
CA TYR A 141 -6.15 8.32 -12.32
C TYR A 141 -6.24 7.47 -11.06
N LEU A 142 -5.82 6.22 -11.16
CA LEU A 142 -5.41 5.38 -10.03
C LEU A 142 -3.88 5.38 -9.96
N LEU A 143 -3.35 5.70 -8.79
CA LEU A 143 -1.95 5.47 -8.43
C LEU A 143 -1.90 4.42 -7.31
N LEU A 144 -1.36 3.25 -7.63
CA LEU A 144 -1.23 2.12 -6.73
C LEU A 144 0.25 1.80 -6.53
N ILE A 145 0.71 1.81 -5.28
CA ILE A 145 2.08 1.43 -4.93
C ILE A 145 2.01 0.31 -3.90
N ASP A 146 2.64 -0.83 -4.14
CA ASP A 146 2.65 -1.92 -3.16
C ASP A 146 3.87 -2.85 -3.31
N GLY A 147 4.05 -3.76 -2.35
CA GLY A 147 4.90 -4.93 -2.56
C GLY A 147 4.35 -5.80 -3.69
N SER A 148 5.24 -6.42 -4.45
CA SER A 148 4.86 -7.31 -5.54
C SER A 148 5.92 -8.37 -5.79
N VAL A 149 5.55 -9.39 -6.55
CA VAL A 149 6.47 -10.38 -7.11
C VAL A 149 6.26 -10.39 -8.61
N GLN A 150 7.34 -10.53 -9.38
CA GLN A 150 7.26 -10.56 -10.84
C GLN A 150 6.36 -11.70 -11.32
N ASP A 151 5.78 -11.53 -12.52
CA ASP A 151 4.98 -12.59 -13.14
C ASP A 151 5.81 -13.86 -13.35
N ASN A 152 5.15 -15.02 -13.32
CA ASN A 152 5.76 -16.35 -13.50
C ASN A 152 6.83 -16.75 -12.47
N ALA A 153 6.77 -16.21 -11.25
CA ALA A 153 7.64 -16.57 -10.13
C ALA A 153 6.87 -17.22 -8.96
N GLN A 154 6.01 -18.21 -9.26
CA GLN A 154 5.04 -18.77 -8.31
C GLN A 154 5.69 -19.36 -7.05
N GLU A 155 6.82 -20.07 -7.17
CA GLU A 155 7.51 -20.65 -6.02
C GLU A 155 8.04 -19.57 -5.06
N ALA A 156 8.71 -18.54 -5.61
CA ALA A 156 9.22 -17.41 -4.84
C ALA A 156 8.08 -16.59 -4.20
N GLU A 157 6.98 -16.41 -4.92
CA GLU A 157 5.78 -15.71 -4.42
C GLU A 157 5.09 -16.48 -3.29
N GLN A 158 4.93 -17.79 -3.42
CA GLN A 158 4.37 -18.64 -2.36
C GLN A 158 5.24 -18.62 -1.10
N TRP A 159 6.56 -18.69 -1.28
CA TRP A 159 7.50 -18.57 -0.17
C TRP A 159 7.39 -17.19 0.51
N LEU A 160 7.38 -16.09 -0.26
CA LEU A 160 7.24 -14.74 0.30
C LEU A 160 5.91 -14.59 1.05
N HIS A 161 4.83 -15.14 0.50
CA HIS A 161 3.52 -15.09 1.16
C HIS A 161 3.54 -15.77 2.54
N GLN A 162 4.22 -16.92 2.69
CA GLN A 162 4.38 -17.57 3.99
C GLN A 162 5.19 -16.72 4.97
N VAL A 163 6.29 -16.13 4.50
CA VAL A 163 7.13 -15.21 5.28
C VAL A 163 6.31 -14.01 5.75
N GLU A 164 5.58 -13.36 4.86
CA GLU A 164 4.74 -12.21 5.19
C GLU A 164 3.60 -12.56 6.13
N LYS A 165 2.94 -13.70 5.94
CA LYS A 165 1.83 -14.10 6.80
C LYS A 165 2.26 -14.36 8.24
N LEU A 166 3.49 -14.87 8.43
CA LEU A 166 4.10 -15.02 9.75
C LEU A 166 4.54 -13.67 10.33
N ARG A 167 5.15 -12.82 9.50
CA ARG A 167 5.61 -11.47 9.88
C ARG A 167 4.44 -10.59 10.31
N ASP A 168 3.38 -10.59 9.51
CA ASP A 168 2.16 -9.80 9.63
C ASP A 168 0.93 -10.70 9.39
N PRO A 169 0.20 -11.12 10.44
CA PRO A 169 -1.00 -11.95 10.29
C PRO A 169 -2.13 -11.33 9.47
N SER A 170 -2.19 -9.99 9.33
CA SER A 170 -3.17 -9.31 8.48
C SER A 170 -2.77 -9.27 7.00
N HIS A 171 -1.56 -9.67 6.64
CA HIS A 171 -1.16 -9.82 5.23
C HIS A 171 -2.13 -10.77 4.52
N HIS A 172 -2.69 -10.34 3.39
CA HIS A 172 -3.51 -11.19 2.53
C HIS A 172 -2.69 -11.74 1.36
N ARG A 173 -2.29 -10.91 0.41
CA ARG A 173 -1.50 -11.35 -0.76
C ARG A 173 -0.85 -10.17 -1.46
N PHE A 174 0.40 -10.30 -1.88
CA PHE A 174 0.96 -9.42 -2.90
C PHE A 174 0.51 -9.89 -4.29
N LEU A 175 -0.08 -9.01 -5.08
CA LEU A 175 -0.45 -9.32 -6.47
C LEU A 175 0.68 -8.96 -7.43
N THR A 176 0.80 -9.74 -8.50
CA THR A 176 1.78 -9.52 -9.57
C THR A 176 1.36 -8.36 -10.49
N PRO A 177 2.29 -7.82 -11.30
CA PRO A 177 1.95 -6.79 -12.29
C PRO A 177 0.79 -7.21 -13.21
N SER A 178 0.83 -8.41 -13.79
CA SER A 178 -0.25 -8.86 -14.69
C SER A 178 -1.58 -9.08 -13.98
N ALA A 179 -1.58 -9.47 -12.70
CA ALA A 179 -2.81 -9.59 -11.91
C ALA A 179 -3.45 -8.22 -11.70
N TRP A 180 -2.67 -7.21 -11.33
CA TRP A 180 -3.18 -5.84 -11.22
C TRP A 180 -3.67 -5.27 -12.54
N SER A 181 -2.95 -5.49 -13.65
CA SER A 181 -3.38 -5.04 -14.98
C SER A 181 -4.72 -5.64 -15.36
N LYS A 182 -4.91 -6.95 -15.18
CA LYS A 182 -6.18 -7.64 -15.49
C LYS A 182 -7.34 -7.07 -14.68
N LEU A 183 -7.13 -6.80 -13.38
CA LEU A 183 -8.16 -6.19 -12.55
C LEU A 183 -8.51 -4.77 -13.03
N CYS A 184 -7.51 -3.96 -13.39
CA CYS A 184 -7.72 -2.62 -13.95
C CYS A 184 -8.52 -2.66 -15.26
N GLU A 185 -8.08 -3.48 -16.22
CA GLU A 185 -8.68 -3.61 -17.54
C GLU A 185 -10.13 -4.12 -17.47
N ALA A 186 -10.40 -5.10 -16.60
CA ALA A 186 -11.74 -5.62 -16.37
C ALA A 186 -12.73 -4.56 -15.83
N ASN A 187 -12.22 -3.46 -15.27
CA ASN A 187 -13.00 -2.36 -14.71
C ASN A 187 -12.84 -1.05 -15.50
N GLY A 188 -12.39 -1.11 -16.77
CA GLY A 188 -12.32 0.06 -17.65
C GLY A 188 -11.22 1.06 -17.31
N LEU A 189 -10.19 0.63 -16.56
CA LEU A 189 -8.98 1.42 -16.32
C LEU A 189 -7.88 0.99 -17.29
N ILE A 190 -7.35 1.94 -18.06
CA ILE A 190 -6.18 1.72 -18.93
C ILE A 190 -4.92 1.89 -18.09
N VAL A 191 -4.14 0.83 -17.95
CA VAL A 191 -2.81 0.90 -17.34
C VAL A 191 -1.88 1.73 -18.24
N LYS A 192 -1.35 2.84 -17.71
CA LYS A 192 -0.44 3.75 -18.42
C LYS A 192 1.02 3.43 -18.15
N LYS A 193 1.34 3.03 -16.92
CA LYS A 193 2.71 2.72 -16.49
C LYS A 193 2.67 1.70 -15.36
N ILE A 194 3.56 0.71 -15.45
CA ILE A 194 3.94 -0.14 -14.31
C ILE A 194 5.45 -0.07 -14.20
N THR A 195 5.95 0.06 -12.97
CA THR A 195 7.38 0.00 -12.67
C THR A 195 7.59 -0.91 -11.48
N MET A 196 8.58 -1.79 -11.58
CA MET A 196 9.07 -2.62 -10.49
C MET A 196 10.42 -2.08 -10.07
N THR A 197 10.52 -1.61 -8.83
CA THR A 197 11.76 -1.04 -8.28
C THR A 197 12.25 -1.91 -7.13
N PRO A 198 13.46 -2.49 -7.24
CA PRO A 198 14.10 -3.16 -6.12
C PRO A 198 14.34 -2.16 -4.98
N PHE A 199 14.05 -2.56 -3.76
CA PHE A 199 14.39 -1.77 -2.58
C PHE A 199 14.99 -2.68 -1.50
N LYS A 200 16.17 -2.28 -1.02
CA LYS A 200 16.88 -3.01 0.04
C LYS A 200 16.16 -2.78 1.36
N GLN A 201 15.85 -3.87 2.05
CA GLN A 201 15.35 -3.79 3.42
C GLN A 201 16.53 -3.50 4.36
N PRO A 202 16.38 -2.62 5.37
CA PRO A 202 17.47 -2.24 6.27
C PRO A 202 18.12 -3.44 6.97
N ASP A 203 17.32 -4.23 7.69
CA ASP A 203 17.66 -5.54 8.25
C ASP A 203 16.40 -6.25 8.75
N LEU A 204 16.54 -7.50 9.20
CA LEU A 204 15.41 -8.28 9.71
C LEU A 204 14.83 -7.76 11.04
N ASN A 205 15.62 -7.08 11.88
CA ASN A 205 15.09 -6.53 13.14
C ASN A 205 14.12 -5.39 12.84
N TRP A 206 14.52 -4.44 12.00
CA TRP A 206 13.65 -3.39 11.50
C TRP A 206 12.40 -3.97 10.82
N TYR A 207 12.57 -5.01 10.02
CA TYR A 207 11.48 -5.68 9.31
C TYR A 207 10.45 -6.33 10.26
N PHE A 208 10.89 -6.91 11.38
CA PHE A 208 10.00 -7.43 12.41
C PHE A 208 9.36 -6.33 13.26
N GLU A 209 10.10 -5.27 13.58
CA GLU A 209 9.60 -4.17 14.40
C GLU A 209 8.52 -3.37 13.69
N THR A 210 8.62 -3.18 12.38
CA THR A 210 7.64 -2.44 11.58
C THR A 210 6.26 -3.09 11.55
N ALA A 211 6.19 -4.42 11.60
CA ALA A 211 4.94 -5.18 11.66
C ALA A 211 4.56 -5.65 13.08
N ALA A 212 5.34 -5.26 14.11
CA ALA A 212 5.21 -5.75 15.48
C ALA A 212 5.17 -7.30 15.57
N THR A 213 6.00 -7.98 14.78
CA THR A 213 6.00 -9.44 14.65
C THR A 213 6.29 -10.11 16.00
N ALA A 214 5.42 -11.05 16.39
CA ALA A 214 5.54 -11.81 17.63
C ALA A 214 6.84 -12.64 17.66
N PRO A 215 7.54 -12.75 18.81
CA PRO A 215 8.80 -13.48 18.91
C PRO A 215 8.76 -14.91 18.35
N ALA A 216 7.68 -15.65 18.62
CA ALA A 216 7.48 -17.00 18.10
C ALA A 216 7.38 -17.05 16.56
N ASN A 217 6.85 -16.00 15.92
CA ASN A 217 6.80 -15.89 14.47
C ASN A 217 8.14 -15.47 13.88
N ARG A 218 8.93 -14.63 14.57
CA ARG A 218 10.28 -14.24 14.13
C ARG A 218 11.16 -15.47 13.91
N ALA A 219 11.14 -16.42 14.85
CA ALA A 219 11.89 -17.67 14.74
C ALA A 219 11.50 -18.47 13.49
N LYS A 220 10.19 -18.59 13.21
CA LYS A 220 9.68 -19.28 12.01
C LYS A 220 10.05 -18.57 10.71
N VAL A 221 10.03 -17.23 10.70
CA VAL A 221 10.47 -16.46 9.54
C VAL A 221 11.96 -16.68 9.27
N LEU A 222 12.80 -16.68 10.32
CA LEU A 222 14.22 -16.97 10.19
C LEU A 222 14.47 -18.38 9.63
N GLU A 223 13.69 -19.37 10.06
CA GLU A 223 13.75 -20.73 9.51
C GLU A 223 13.35 -20.78 8.03
N LEU A 224 12.28 -20.07 7.62
CA LEU A 224 11.88 -19.97 6.21
C LEU A 224 12.95 -19.28 5.35
N ILE A 225 13.62 -18.27 5.88
CA ILE A 225 14.73 -17.58 5.19
C ILE A 225 15.95 -18.49 5.07
N ALA A 226 16.30 -19.21 6.13
CA ALA A 226 17.40 -20.18 6.11
C ALA A 226 17.18 -21.30 5.09
N ASN A 227 15.91 -21.68 4.86
CA ASN A 227 15.51 -22.73 3.92
C ASN A 227 14.87 -22.19 2.63
N ALA A 228 15.12 -20.93 2.28
CA ALA A 228 14.52 -20.33 1.08
C ALA A 228 14.93 -21.10 -0.19
N PRO A 229 13.99 -21.36 -1.13
CA PRO A 229 14.31 -21.98 -2.40
C PRO A 229 15.21 -21.08 -3.25
N GLU A 230 15.94 -21.65 -4.20
CA GLU A 230 16.88 -20.90 -5.06
C GLU A 230 16.18 -19.78 -5.84
N SER A 231 14.94 -20.03 -6.27
CA SER A 231 14.09 -19.02 -6.93
C SER A 231 13.86 -17.80 -6.05
N ALA A 232 13.54 -17.98 -4.77
CA ALA A 232 13.36 -16.90 -3.81
C ALA A 232 14.69 -16.21 -3.45
N ARG A 233 15.76 -16.99 -3.23
CA ARG A 233 17.09 -16.44 -2.94
C ARG A 233 17.57 -15.51 -4.04
N THR A 234 17.42 -15.94 -5.29
CA THR A 234 17.81 -15.16 -6.47
C THR A 234 16.92 -13.92 -6.64
N LEU A 235 15.60 -14.10 -6.56
CA LEU A 235 14.64 -13.02 -6.84
C LEU A 235 14.68 -11.91 -5.78
N PHE A 236 14.85 -12.27 -4.51
CA PHE A 236 14.93 -11.31 -3.40
C PHE A 236 16.36 -10.97 -2.99
N GLY A 237 17.38 -11.43 -3.73
CA GLY A 237 18.78 -11.18 -3.41
C GLY A 237 19.12 -11.51 -1.95
N LEU A 238 18.63 -12.64 -1.43
CA LEU A 238 18.87 -13.05 -0.05
C LEU A 238 20.38 -13.24 0.16
N ALA A 239 20.98 -12.39 1.00
CA ALA A 239 22.41 -12.39 1.27
C ALA A 239 22.70 -12.11 2.75
N GLU A 240 23.96 -12.27 3.14
CA GLU A 240 24.47 -11.86 4.43
C GLU A 240 25.50 -10.73 4.24
N GLU A 241 25.31 -9.62 4.95
CA GLU A 241 26.22 -8.49 5.00
C GLU A 241 26.47 -8.12 6.47
N ASP A 242 27.74 -8.03 6.88
CA ASP A 242 28.14 -7.69 8.25
C ASP A 242 27.43 -8.51 9.35
N GLY A 243 27.23 -9.81 9.10
CA GLY A 243 26.54 -10.72 10.03
C GLY A 243 25.02 -10.54 10.10
N ARG A 244 24.43 -9.82 9.13
CA ARG A 244 22.98 -9.56 9.05
C ARG A 244 22.42 -10.08 7.74
N ILE A 245 21.25 -10.70 7.82
CA ILE A 245 20.49 -11.07 6.62
C ILE A 245 19.94 -9.79 5.99
N VAL A 246 20.24 -9.61 4.70
CA VAL A 246 19.71 -8.55 3.85
C VAL A 246 18.99 -9.15 2.65
N TRP A 247 18.05 -8.39 2.11
CA TRP A 247 17.23 -8.81 0.98
C TRP A 247 16.60 -7.59 0.30
N TRP A 248 16.30 -7.74 -0.98
CA TRP A 248 15.70 -6.75 -1.85
C TRP A 248 14.30 -7.16 -2.20
N TRP A 249 13.37 -6.31 -1.83
CA TRP A 249 11.99 -6.45 -2.21
C TRP A 249 11.72 -5.76 -3.52
N GLN A 250 10.67 -6.19 -4.20
CA GLN A 250 10.16 -5.47 -5.35
C GLN A 250 8.98 -4.61 -4.93
N ARG A 251 9.06 -3.33 -5.23
CA ARG A 251 7.95 -2.39 -5.09
C ARG A 251 7.39 -2.09 -6.46
N LEU A 252 6.11 -2.39 -6.61
CA LEU A 252 5.33 -2.05 -7.77
C LEU A 252 4.80 -0.63 -7.62
N SER A 253 4.90 0.16 -8.69
CA SER A 253 4.15 1.39 -8.89
C SER A 253 3.35 1.25 -10.17
N LEU A 254 2.02 1.35 -10.06
CA LEU A 254 1.09 1.27 -11.18
C LEU A 254 0.30 2.58 -11.27
N VAL A 255 0.27 3.14 -12.47
CA VAL A 255 -0.58 4.26 -12.84
C VAL A 255 -1.57 3.77 -13.89
N ALA A 256 -2.86 3.87 -13.60
CA ALA A 256 -3.94 3.59 -14.53
C ALA A 256 -4.86 4.80 -14.66
N GLN A 257 -5.55 4.92 -15.80
CA GLN A 257 -6.46 6.02 -16.07
C GLN A 257 -7.83 5.48 -16.46
N LYS A 258 -8.90 6.05 -15.92
CA LYS A 258 -10.27 5.76 -16.34
C LYS A 258 -10.51 6.31 -17.75
N ASN A 259 -11.18 5.51 -18.59
CA ASN A 259 -11.63 5.93 -19.91
C ASN A 259 -12.53 7.16 -19.88
#